data_AF-A0A961WRB5-F1
#
_entry.id   AF-A0A961WRB5-F1
#
_cell.length_a   1.000
_cell.length_b   1.000
_cell.length_c   1.000
_cell.angle_alpha   90.00
_cell.angle_beta   90.00
_cell.angle_gamma   90.00
#
_symmetry.space_group_name_H-M   'P 1'
#
loop_
_entity.id
_entity.type
_entity.pdbx_description
1 polymer ?
#
loop_
_entity_poly.entity_id
_entity_poly.type
_entity_poly.pdbx_seq_one_letter_code
_entity_poly.pdbx_strand_id
1 'polypeptide(L)'
;MFDTLRGEFIGWADGVRRWFAFMGKRRRDTRFNVFPHWFTLLEWLAVFGSVILLAVLTADRLFLEALAGGGASNRFFATMTDAGKSGWILVLTGLVLIVLSIATSERFRGSAKRVWHRAVLAAWYVFFAVAASGIAANLLKLVFGRARPELVPDGRVWFSNHFTDNYDFGSFPSGHSTTAGTLAMALALLFPRLRVFLLLVGAWLAVSRPAIGVHFPSDAIAGFVLGAAFSYFSARHLATYRLLFGFTENGAVRVRGERLASYREFGRQLLRGDTWTRRSKAVTDDSDRQSGGDKGQ
;
A
#
# COMPACT_ATOMS: atom_id res chain seq x y z
N MET A 1 24.91 14.54 21.92
CA MET A 1 24.29 14.14 20.63
C MET A 1 24.21 12.63 20.48
N PHE A 2 25.32 11.89 20.60
CA PHE A 2 25.30 10.42 20.53
C PHE A 2 24.46 9.74 21.63
N ASP A 3 24.51 10.22 22.88
CA ASP A 3 23.72 9.62 23.97
C ASP A 3 22.22 9.88 23.83
N THR A 4 21.84 11.03 23.27
CA THR A 4 20.44 11.36 22.95
C THR A 4 19.90 10.43 21.86
N LEU A 5 20.66 10.24 20.78
CA LEU A 5 20.30 9.33 19.69
C LEU A 5 20.25 7.87 20.16
N ARG A 6 21.16 7.47 21.06
CA ARG A 6 21.17 6.13 21.67
C ARG A 6 19.93 5.91 22.57
N GLY A 7 19.55 6.90 23.37
CA GLY A 7 18.34 6.86 24.19
C GLY A 7 17.05 6.75 23.38
N GLU A 8 16.94 7.50 22.28
CA GLU A 8 15.80 7.39 21.36
C GLU A 8 15.73 6.03 20.65
N PHE A 9 16.88 5.48 20.24
CA PHE A 9 16.95 4.16 19.63
C PHE A 9 16.56 3.02 20.58
N ILE A 10 17.00 3.06 21.84
CA ILE A 10 16.62 2.07 22.85
C ILE A 10 15.12 2.14 23.13
N GLY A 11 14.57 3.36 23.30
CA GLY A 11 13.13 3.57 23.47
C GLY A 11 12.31 3.05 22.28
N TRP A 12 12.85 3.18 21.06
CA TRP A 12 12.26 2.61 19.85
C TRP A 12 12.27 1.08 19.85
N ALA A 13 13.40 0.45 20.14
CA ALA A 13 13.53 -1.01 20.18
C ALA A 13 12.57 -1.65 21.19
N ASP A 14 12.39 -1.01 22.34
CA ASP A 14 11.39 -1.44 23.33
C ASP A 14 9.95 -1.23 22.85
N GLY A 15 9.68 -0.17 22.08
CA GLY A 15 8.41 0.04 21.41
C GLY A 15 8.08 -1.08 20.41
N VAL A 16 9.06 -1.49 19.61
CA VAL A 16 8.94 -2.62 18.67
C VAL A 16 8.65 -3.92 19.41
N ARG A 17 9.42 -4.23 20.46
CA ARG A 17 9.19 -5.41 21.32
C ARG A 17 7.79 -5.41 21.92
N ARG A 18 7.33 -4.28 22.46
CA ARG A 18 5.96 -4.13 23.00
C ARG A 18 4.91 -4.35 21.92
N TRP A 19 5.12 -3.90 20.70
CA TRP A 19 4.19 -4.11 19.59
C TRP A 19 4.11 -5.59 19.18
N PHE A 20 5.24 -6.29 19.05
CA PHE A 20 5.24 -7.73 18.77
C PHE A 20 4.60 -8.54 19.91
N ALA A 21 4.88 -8.18 21.17
CA ALA A 21 4.22 -8.78 22.33
C ALA A 21 2.70 -8.53 22.33
N PHE A 22 2.28 -7.32 21.95
CA PHE A 22 0.86 -6.97 21.79
C PHE A 22 0.19 -7.80 20.67
N MET A 23 0.86 -7.95 19.53
CA MET A 23 0.37 -8.77 18.41
C MET A 23 0.29 -10.24 18.77
N GLY A 24 1.29 -10.79 19.47
CA GLY A 24 1.31 -12.19 19.91
C GLY A 24 0.22 -12.54 20.92
N LYS A 25 -0.23 -11.57 21.73
CA LYS A 25 -1.33 -11.76 22.70
C LYS A 25 -2.72 -11.59 22.08
N ARG A 26 -2.82 -11.16 20.81
CA ARG A 26 -4.11 -10.84 20.18
C ARG A 26 -4.80 -12.10 19.68
N ARG A 27 -6.02 -12.35 20.14
CA ARG A 27 -6.86 -13.41 19.60
C ARG A 27 -7.29 -13.07 18.18
N ARG A 28 -6.99 -13.96 17.22
CA ARG A 28 -7.46 -13.86 15.84
C ARG A 28 -8.97 -14.13 15.80
N ASP A 29 -9.69 -13.39 14.96
CA ASP A 29 -11.07 -13.71 14.59
C ASP A 29 -11.04 -14.90 13.63
N THR A 30 -11.31 -16.10 14.17
CA THR A 30 -11.27 -17.37 13.43
C THR A 30 -12.56 -17.68 12.67
N ARG A 31 -13.59 -16.83 12.77
CA ARG A 31 -14.85 -17.00 12.04
C ARG A 31 -14.68 -16.92 10.52
N PHE A 32 -13.64 -16.21 10.07
CA PHE A 32 -13.36 -16.02 8.65
C PHE A 32 -11.87 -16.17 8.36
N ASN A 33 -11.56 -16.91 7.31
CA ASN A 33 -10.20 -17.07 6.82
C ASN A 33 -9.76 -15.89 5.94
N VAL A 34 -8.43 -15.72 5.81
CA VAL A 34 -7.85 -14.74 4.89
C VAL A 34 -8.29 -15.03 3.45
N PHE A 35 -8.33 -16.30 3.05
CA PHE A 35 -8.94 -16.75 1.81
C PHE A 35 -10.37 -17.27 2.11
N PRO A 36 -11.42 -16.76 1.45
CA PRO A 36 -12.79 -17.21 1.69
C PRO A 36 -12.98 -18.70 1.39
N HIS A 37 -13.79 -19.41 2.19
CA HIS A 37 -13.99 -20.87 2.02
C HIS A 37 -14.73 -21.27 0.75
N TRP A 38 -15.52 -20.37 0.18
CA TRP A 38 -16.27 -20.63 -1.06
C TRP A 38 -15.41 -20.52 -2.32
N PHE A 39 -14.12 -20.18 -2.19
CA PHE A 39 -13.18 -20.10 -3.32
C PHE A 39 -11.76 -20.45 -2.85
N THR A 40 -11.26 -21.58 -3.30
CA THR A 40 -9.87 -21.99 -3.13
C THR A 40 -8.92 -21.05 -3.88
N LEU A 41 -7.64 -21.02 -3.47
CA LEU A 41 -6.61 -20.28 -4.19
C LEU A 41 -6.52 -20.72 -5.67
N LEU A 42 -6.69 -22.01 -5.94
CA LEU A 42 -6.64 -22.55 -7.30
C LEU A 42 -7.79 -22.04 -8.17
N GLU A 43 -9.01 -21.96 -7.62
CA GLU A 43 -10.15 -21.39 -8.36
C GLU A 43 -9.95 -19.90 -8.64
N TRP A 44 -9.38 -19.15 -7.68
CA TRP A 44 -9.00 -17.74 -7.91
C TRP A 44 -7.99 -17.62 -9.05
N LEU A 45 -6.96 -18.46 -9.05
CA LEU A 45 -5.95 -18.47 -10.10
C LEU A 45 -6.53 -18.90 -11.45
N ALA A 46 -7.47 -19.86 -11.47
CA ALA A 46 -8.11 -20.33 -12.69
C ALA A 46 -9.01 -19.25 -13.32
N VAL A 47 -9.88 -18.61 -12.52
CA VAL A 47 -10.72 -17.51 -13.00
C VAL A 47 -9.87 -16.34 -13.47
N PHE A 48 -8.89 -15.94 -12.67
CA PHE A 48 -7.98 -14.86 -13.04
C PHE A 48 -7.21 -15.18 -14.33
N GLY A 49 -6.62 -16.37 -14.41
CA GLY A 49 -5.93 -16.85 -15.61
C GLY A 49 -6.84 -16.89 -16.85
N SER A 50 -8.10 -17.27 -16.69
CA SER A 50 -9.09 -17.29 -17.77
C SER A 50 -9.43 -15.89 -18.27
N VAL A 51 -9.62 -14.93 -17.36
CA VAL A 51 -9.88 -13.51 -17.72
C VAL A 51 -8.68 -12.92 -18.44
N ILE A 52 -7.46 -13.18 -17.97
CA ILE A 52 -6.25 -12.72 -18.64
C ILE A 52 -6.07 -13.37 -20.00
N LEU A 53 -6.28 -14.67 -20.11
CA LEU A 53 -6.22 -15.38 -21.39
C LEU A 53 -7.22 -14.79 -22.39
N LEU A 54 -8.47 -14.54 -21.96
CA LEU A 54 -9.46 -13.90 -22.81
C LEU A 54 -9.03 -12.49 -23.27
N ALA A 55 -8.44 -11.70 -22.37
CA ALA A 55 -7.92 -10.37 -22.71
C ALA A 55 -6.73 -10.45 -23.70
N VAL A 56 -5.83 -11.43 -23.53
CA VAL A 56 -4.72 -11.67 -24.47
C VAL A 56 -5.23 -12.05 -25.85
N LEU A 57 -6.29 -12.86 -25.92
CA LEU A 57 -6.82 -13.33 -27.20
C LEU A 57 -7.69 -12.29 -27.92
N THR A 58 -8.30 -11.35 -27.19
CA THR A 58 -9.25 -10.38 -27.76
C THR A 58 -8.70 -8.95 -27.70
N ALA A 59 -8.54 -8.38 -26.51
CA ALA A 59 -8.17 -6.99 -26.31
C ALA A 59 -6.79 -6.65 -26.88
N ASP A 60 -5.82 -7.56 -26.77
CA ASP A 60 -4.47 -7.31 -27.28
C ASP A 60 -4.40 -7.32 -28.80
N ARG A 61 -5.22 -8.13 -29.49
CA ARG A 61 -5.31 -8.13 -30.96
C ARG A 61 -5.88 -6.81 -31.46
N LEU A 62 -7.03 -6.41 -30.92
CA LEU A 62 -7.67 -5.13 -31.24
C LEU A 62 -6.75 -3.94 -30.97
N PHE A 63 -5.94 -4.04 -29.93
CA PHE A 63 -4.96 -3.02 -29.58
C PHE A 63 -3.83 -2.91 -30.60
N LEU A 64 -3.27 -4.03 -31.07
CA LEU A 64 -2.24 -4.03 -32.11
C LEU A 64 -2.76 -3.45 -33.43
N GLU A 65 -4.00 -3.78 -33.81
CA GLU A 65 -4.67 -3.18 -34.97
C GLU A 65 -4.82 -1.66 -34.82
N ALA A 66 -5.25 -1.19 -33.64
CA ALA A 66 -5.36 0.23 -33.34
C ALA A 66 -4.00 0.96 -33.35
N LEU A 67 -2.93 0.32 -32.87
CA LEU A 67 -1.56 0.80 -32.93
C LEU A 67 -1.07 0.97 -34.38
N ALA A 68 -1.30 -0.04 -35.22
CA ALA A 68 -0.97 0.00 -36.64
C ALA A 68 -1.71 1.13 -37.39
N GLY A 69 -2.94 1.44 -36.96
CA GLY A 69 -3.72 2.58 -37.45
C GLY A 69 -3.29 3.96 -36.92
N GLY A 70 -2.20 4.07 -36.15
CA GLY A 70 -1.70 5.32 -35.56
C GLY A 70 -2.38 5.74 -34.25
N GLY A 71 -3.16 4.86 -33.62
CA GLY A 71 -4.04 5.16 -32.48
C GLY A 71 -3.35 5.29 -31.11
N ALA A 72 -2.04 5.07 -31.00
CA ALA A 72 -1.35 5.06 -29.71
C ALA A 72 -0.22 6.09 -29.64
N SER A 73 -0.59 7.35 -29.38
CA SER A 73 0.34 8.42 -29.01
C SER A 73 -0.45 9.54 -28.32
N ASN A 74 -0.83 9.31 -27.07
CA ASN A 74 -1.50 10.35 -26.29
C ASN A 74 -0.50 11.03 -25.34
N ARG A 75 0.01 12.19 -25.76
CA ARG A 75 0.96 13.01 -24.99
C ARG A 75 0.49 13.30 -23.56
N PHE A 76 -0.83 13.40 -23.34
CA PHE A 76 -1.41 13.60 -22.00
C PHE A 76 -1.06 12.44 -21.04
N PHE A 77 -1.16 11.19 -21.48
CA PHE A 77 -0.85 10.03 -20.66
C PHE A 77 0.67 9.81 -20.50
N ALA A 78 1.48 10.25 -21.48
CA ALA A 78 2.93 10.17 -21.41
C ALA A 78 3.47 11.06 -20.26
N THR A 79 3.05 12.33 -20.19
CA THR A 79 3.43 13.25 -19.12
C THR A 79 2.93 12.80 -17.74
N MET A 80 1.71 12.24 -17.67
CA MET A 80 1.16 11.72 -16.42
C MET A 80 1.96 10.53 -15.88
N THR A 81 2.54 9.71 -16.76
CA THR A 81 3.24 8.50 -16.32
C THR A 81 4.70 8.73 -15.92
N ASP A 82 5.39 9.70 -16.52
CA ASP A 82 6.78 10.00 -16.14
C ASP A 82 6.91 10.56 -14.71
N ALA A 83 5.85 11.22 -14.20
CA ALA A 83 5.76 11.62 -12.80
C ALA A 83 5.64 10.43 -11.81
N GLY A 84 5.40 9.21 -12.31
CA GLY A 84 5.08 8.02 -11.53
C GLY A 84 6.21 6.98 -11.36
N LYS A 85 7.46 7.28 -11.77
CA LYS A 85 8.61 6.35 -11.57
C LYS A 85 8.92 6.19 -10.07
N SER A 86 8.29 5.19 -9.46
CA SER A 86 7.96 5.12 -8.03
C SER A 86 8.93 4.36 -7.12
N GLY A 87 10.10 3.92 -7.61
CA GLY A 87 11.05 3.13 -6.81
C GLY A 87 11.59 3.87 -5.58
N TRP A 88 12.06 5.11 -5.75
CA TRP A 88 12.63 5.91 -4.66
C TRP A 88 11.58 6.51 -3.72
N ILE A 89 10.38 6.79 -4.25
CA ILE A 89 9.26 7.33 -3.47
C ILE A 89 8.79 6.31 -2.44
N LEU A 90 8.79 5.02 -2.76
CA LEU A 90 8.46 3.96 -1.80
C LEU A 90 9.47 3.89 -0.66
N VAL A 91 10.77 3.88 -0.95
CA VAL A 91 11.80 3.83 0.10
C VAL A 91 11.71 5.04 1.03
N LEU A 92 11.58 6.24 0.46
CA LEU A 92 11.48 7.48 1.25
C LEU A 92 10.18 7.55 2.07
N THR A 93 9.04 7.15 1.50
CA THR A 93 7.77 7.09 2.23
C THR A 93 7.80 6.03 3.32
N GLY A 94 8.44 4.88 3.10
CA GLY A 94 8.65 3.86 4.13
C GLY A 94 9.45 4.39 5.32
N LEU A 95 10.56 5.07 5.07
CA LEU A 95 11.37 5.71 6.12
C LEU A 95 10.59 6.79 6.88
N VAL A 96 9.86 7.65 6.17
CA VAL A 96 9.00 8.67 6.80
C VAL A 96 7.90 8.04 7.64
N LEU A 97 7.29 6.94 7.19
CA LEU A 97 6.27 6.22 7.95
C LEU A 97 6.84 5.57 9.20
N ILE A 98 8.06 5.05 9.14
CA ILE A 98 8.79 4.57 10.31
C ILE A 98 8.95 5.73 11.30
N VAL A 99 9.48 6.88 10.88
CA VAL A 99 9.66 8.06 11.75
C VAL A 99 8.34 8.54 12.35
N LEU A 100 7.27 8.66 11.56
CA LEU A 100 5.95 9.05 12.04
C LEU A 100 5.31 8.02 12.98
N SER A 101 5.57 6.73 12.78
CA SER A 101 5.07 5.69 13.69
C SER A 101 5.69 5.78 15.08
N ILE A 102 6.92 6.29 15.15
CA ILE A 102 7.77 6.26 16.34
C ILE A 102 7.68 7.59 17.08
N ALA A 103 8.01 8.69 16.39
CA ALA A 103 8.25 10.00 17.01
C ALA A 103 6.98 10.70 17.51
N THR A 104 5.80 10.31 17.01
CA THR A 104 4.53 11.02 17.33
C THR A 104 3.51 10.16 18.07
N SER A 105 3.81 8.89 18.36
CA SER A 105 2.90 8.01 19.12
C SER A 105 2.70 8.44 20.58
N GLU A 106 3.68 9.13 21.17
CA GLU A 106 3.59 9.69 22.53
C GLU A 106 3.04 11.13 22.58
N ARG A 107 2.86 11.75 21.41
CA ARG A 107 2.34 13.12 21.27
C ARG A 107 0.84 13.19 21.53
N PHE A 108 0.10 12.11 21.26
CA PHE A 108 -1.35 12.08 21.46
C PHE A 108 -1.75 11.26 22.68
N ARG A 109 -2.79 11.72 23.40
CA ARG A 109 -3.31 11.05 24.61
C ARG A 109 -4.76 10.59 24.44
N GLY A 110 -5.16 9.60 25.24
CA GLY A 110 -6.54 9.13 25.30
C GLY A 110 -7.08 8.64 23.96
N SER A 111 -8.24 9.15 23.55
CA SER A 111 -8.89 8.73 22.30
C SER A 111 -8.22 9.25 21.02
N ALA A 112 -7.48 10.36 21.09
CA ALA A 112 -6.69 10.88 19.97
C ALA A 112 -5.54 9.92 19.58
N LYS A 113 -4.93 9.26 20.58
CA LYS A 113 -3.88 8.25 20.35
C LYS A 113 -4.39 7.10 19.47
N ARG A 114 -5.64 6.68 19.64
CA ARG A 114 -6.24 5.63 18.79
C ARG A 114 -6.44 6.08 17.34
N VAL A 115 -6.89 7.31 17.13
CA VAL A 115 -7.03 7.90 15.78
C VAL A 115 -5.67 7.95 15.08
N TRP A 116 -4.62 8.41 15.79
CA TRP A 116 -3.25 8.44 15.28
C TRP A 116 -2.74 7.04 14.90
N HIS A 117 -2.84 6.08 15.80
CA HIS A 117 -2.39 4.71 15.52
C HIS A 117 -3.12 4.09 14.31
N ARG A 118 -4.40 4.42 14.11
CA ARG A 118 -5.15 3.93 12.94
C ARG A 118 -4.70 4.59 11.65
N ALA A 119 -4.40 5.89 11.66
CA ALA A 119 -3.83 6.57 10.51
C ALA A 119 -2.47 5.97 10.13
N VAL A 120 -1.61 5.73 11.13
CA VAL A 120 -0.32 5.06 10.96
C VAL A 120 -0.48 3.63 10.42
N LEU A 121 -1.40 2.85 10.98
CA LEU A 121 -1.70 1.49 10.49
C LEU A 121 -2.24 1.50 9.06
N ALA A 122 -3.05 2.50 8.68
CA ALA A 122 -3.55 2.65 7.32
C ALA A 122 -2.43 2.97 6.33
N ALA A 123 -1.48 3.81 6.74
CA ALA A 123 -0.32 4.12 5.92
C ALA A 123 0.61 2.90 5.76
N TRP A 124 0.89 2.17 6.85
CA TRP A 124 1.62 0.90 6.78
C TRP A 124 0.93 -0.14 5.91
N TYR A 125 -0.39 -0.25 6.02
CA TYR A 125 -1.18 -1.13 5.17
C TYR A 125 -0.99 -0.83 3.69
N VAL A 126 -1.11 0.45 3.29
CA VAL A 126 -0.89 0.87 1.90
C VAL A 126 0.55 0.58 1.46
N PHE A 127 1.53 0.94 2.29
CA PHE A 127 2.95 0.73 1.99
C PHE A 127 3.26 -0.76 1.76
N PHE A 128 2.87 -1.64 2.68
CA PHE A 128 3.12 -3.07 2.55
C PHE A 128 2.36 -3.68 1.38
N ALA A 129 1.13 -3.24 1.12
CA ALA A 129 0.38 -3.72 -0.04
C ALA A 129 1.10 -3.35 -1.36
N VAL A 130 1.61 -2.11 -1.48
CA VAL A 130 2.36 -1.68 -2.68
C VAL A 130 3.69 -2.40 -2.79
N ALA A 131 4.44 -2.54 -1.69
CA ALA A 131 5.70 -3.27 -1.68
C ALA A 131 5.51 -4.75 -2.07
N ALA A 132 4.55 -5.45 -1.45
CA ALA A 132 4.29 -6.86 -1.72
C ALA A 132 3.81 -7.10 -3.15
N SER A 133 2.88 -6.28 -3.65
CA SER A 133 2.40 -6.36 -5.03
C SER A 133 3.49 -6.00 -6.05
N GLY A 134 4.34 -5.02 -5.76
CA GLY A 134 5.47 -4.64 -6.60
C GLY A 134 6.53 -5.73 -6.70
N ILE A 135 6.89 -6.37 -5.58
CA ILE A 135 7.78 -7.54 -5.57
C ILE A 135 7.18 -8.67 -6.39
N ALA A 136 5.90 -8.99 -6.17
CA ALA A 136 5.22 -10.03 -6.94
C ALA A 136 5.20 -9.72 -8.44
N ALA A 137 4.89 -8.48 -8.84
CA ALA A 137 4.91 -8.07 -10.24
C ALA A 137 6.30 -8.22 -10.87
N ASN A 138 7.37 -7.84 -10.16
CA ASN A 138 8.74 -8.00 -10.65
C ASN A 138 9.14 -9.47 -10.79
N LEU A 139 8.76 -10.33 -9.84
CA LEU A 139 8.97 -11.77 -9.97
C LEU A 139 8.20 -12.35 -11.16
N LEU A 140 6.95 -11.95 -11.36
CA LEU A 140 6.16 -12.40 -12.50
C LEU A 140 6.74 -11.90 -13.84
N LYS A 141 7.35 -10.71 -13.89
CA LYS A 141 8.08 -10.25 -15.08
C LYS A 141 9.23 -11.16 -15.44
N LEU A 142 10.03 -11.58 -14.44
CA LEU A 142 11.10 -12.55 -14.67
C LEU A 142 10.54 -13.89 -15.15
N VAL A 143 9.44 -14.37 -14.58
CA VAL A 143 8.85 -15.66 -14.97
C VAL A 143 8.25 -15.62 -16.38
N PHE A 144 7.47 -14.59 -16.73
CA PHE A 144 6.77 -14.53 -18.00
C PHE A 144 7.60 -13.95 -19.14
N GLY A 145 8.47 -12.98 -18.85
CA GLY A 145 9.41 -12.44 -19.83
C GLY A 145 8.73 -11.86 -21.08
N ARG A 146 7.50 -11.34 -20.98
CA ARG A 146 6.73 -10.92 -22.15
C ARG A 146 7.32 -9.66 -22.78
N ALA A 147 7.56 -9.72 -24.09
CA ALA A 147 7.99 -8.59 -24.92
C ALA A 147 6.94 -7.45 -24.92
N ARG A 148 7.43 -6.21 -25.02
CA ARG A 148 6.60 -5.02 -25.20
C ARG A 148 5.93 -4.99 -26.59
N PRO A 149 4.80 -4.26 -26.76
CA PRO A 149 4.06 -4.23 -28.03
C PRO A 149 4.92 -3.89 -29.26
N GLU A 150 5.88 -2.98 -29.12
CA GLU A 150 6.77 -2.54 -30.22
C GLU A 150 7.74 -3.62 -30.72
N LEU A 151 7.97 -4.67 -29.93
CA LEU A 151 8.95 -5.73 -30.23
C LEU A 151 8.32 -7.02 -30.70
N VAL A 152 6.98 -7.09 -30.75
CA VAL A 152 6.31 -8.34 -31.09
C VAL A 152 6.28 -8.50 -32.61
N PRO A 153 6.92 -9.55 -33.18
CA PRO A 153 6.96 -9.72 -34.62
C PRO A 153 5.59 -10.18 -35.15
N ASP A 154 5.26 -9.74 -36.37
CA ASP A 154 4.16 -10.25 -37.18
C ASP A 154 2.76 -10.14 -36.53
N GLY A 155 2.55 -9.15 -35.66
CA GLY A 155 1.25 -8.95 -34.99
C GLY A 155 0.87 -10.06 -34.01
N ARG A 156 1.84 -10.87 -33.56
CA ARG A 156 1.62 -11.83 -32.47
C ARG A 156 1.16 -11.08 -31.21
N VAL A 157 0.32 -11.71 -30.41
CA VAL A 157 -0.11 -11.12 -29.12
C VAL A 157 0.79 -11.52 -27.97
N TRP A 158 1.61 -12.55 -28.11
CA TRP A 158 2.52 -13.01 -27.06
C TRP A 158 3.85 -13.47 -27.64
N PHE A 159 4.92 -12.91 -27.12
CA PHE A 159 6.30 -13.32 -27.38
C PHE A 159 7.08 -13.17 -26.07
N SER A 160 7.82 -14.20 -25.66
CA SER A 160 8.46 -14.25 -24.35
C SER A 160 9.94 -14.62 -24.41
N ASN A 161 10.70 -14.03 -23.50
CA ASN A 161 12.06 -14.41 -23.14
C ASN A 161 12.13 -14.55 -21.63
N HIS A 162 12.01 -15.79 -21.14
CA HIS A 162 11.88 -16.07 -19.71
C HIS A 162 13.19 -15.82 -18.96
N PHE A 163 13.07 -15.41 -17.69
CA PHE A 163 14.17 -15.17 -16.76
C PHE A 163 15.19 -14.11 -17.23
N THR A 164 14.74 -13.14 -18.03
CA THR A 164 15.52 -11.97 -18.40
C THR A 164 15.16 -10.75 -17.56
N ASP A 165 16.15 -9.94 -17.24
CA ASP A 165 15.98 -8.63 -16.59
C ASP A 165 15.87 -7.48 -17.61
N ASN A 166 15.85 -7.80 -18.91
CA ASN A 166 15.72 -6.81 -19.96
C ASN A 166 14.36 -6.08 -19.88
N TYR A 167 14.41 -4.75 -19.84
CA TYR A 167 13.25 -3.85 -19.85
C TYR A 167 12.25 -4.15 -20.98
N ASP A 168 12.77 -4.58 -22.13
CA ASP A 168 12.04 -4.92 -23.35
C ASP A 168 11.15 -6.16 -23.20
N PHE A 169 11.55 -7.08 -22.34
CA PHE A 169 10.84 -8.32 -22.02
C PHE A 169 10.18 -8.28 -20.63
N GLY A 170 10.02 -7.08 -20.08
CA GLY A 170 9.36 -6.82 -18.80
C GLY A 170 7.93 -6.28 -18.93
N SER A 171 7.17 -6.66 -19.96
CA SER A 171 5.83 -6.10 -20.22
C SER A 171 4.76 -6.63 -19.26
N PHE A 172 4.69 -7.95 -19.05
CA PHE A 172 3.67 -8.59 -18.23
C PHE A 172 4.16 -8.95 -16.82
N PRO A 173 3.41 -8.66 -15.75
CA PRO A 173 2.30 -7.72 -15.68
C PRO A 173 2.78 -6.27 -15.63
N SER A 174 1.90 -5.32 -15.95
CA SER A 174 2.22 -3.89 -15.91
C SER A 174 2.44 -3.40 -14.46
N GLY A 175 3.64 -2.90 -14.17
CA GLY A 175 3.99 -2.39 -12.83
C GLY A 175 3.20 -1.14 -12.42
N HIS A 176 2.99 -0.19 -13.35
CA HIS A 176 2.16 1.01 -13.11
C HIS A 176 0.71 0.62 -12.81
N SER A 177 0.16 -0.29 -13.60
CA SER A 177 -1.20 -0.80 -13.37
C SER A 177 -1.32 -1.57 -12.06
N THR A 178 -0.25 -2.28 -11.66
CA THR A 178 -0.16 -2.94 -10.35
C THR A 178 -0.26 -1.94 -9.21
N THR A 179 0.56 -0.88 -9.23
CA THR A 179 0.49 0.18 -8.21
C THR A 179 -0.88 0.85 -8.20
N ALA A 180 -1.44 1.16 -9.38
CA ALA A 180 -2.77 1.76 -9.50
C ALA A 180 -3.87 0.87 -8.89
N GLY A 181 -3.86 -0.43 -9.18
CA GLY A 181 -4.80 -1.40 -8.60
C GLY A 181 -4.67 -1.55 -7.10
N THR A 182 -3.43 -1.61 -6.60
CA THR A 182 -3.16 -1.67 -5.15
C THR A 182 -3.70 -0.46 -4.42
N LEU A 183 -3.39 0.75 -4.92
CA LEU A 183 -3.84 2.01 -4.32
C LEU A 183 -5.36 2.17 -4.43
N ALA A 184 -5.94 1.88 -5.59
CA ALA A 184 -7.38 1.99 -5.81
C ALA A 184 -8.15 1.10 -4.85
N MET A 185 -7.77 -0.18 -4.73
CA MET A 185 -8.41 -1.10 -3.77
C MET A 185 -8.14 -0.69 -2.32
N ALA A 186 -6.91 -0.27 -1.99
CA ALA A 186 -6.58 0.13 -0.62
C ALA A 186 -7.43 1.31 -0.16
N LEU A 187 -7.49 2.36 -0.99
CA LEU A 187 -8.29 3.55 -0.71
C LEU A 187 -9.78 3.22 -0.74
N ALA A 188 -10.26 2.36 -1.65
CA ALA A 188 -11.66 1.92 -1.70
C ALA A 188 -12.11 1.14 -0.45
N LEU A 189 -11.18 0.46 0.23
CA LEU A 189 -11.42 -0.22 1.50
C LEU A 189 -11.35 0.76 2.69
N LEU A 190 -10.45 1.74 2.66
CA LEU A 190 -10.30 2.77 3.69
C LEU A 190 -11.42 3.83 3.65
N PHE A 191 -11.92 4.14 2.45
CA PHE A 191 -12.96 5.14 2.20
C PHE A 191 -14.15 4.53 1.45
N PRO A 192 -14.98 3.68 2.10
CA PRO A 192 -16.05 2.93 1.43
C PRO A 192 -17.06 3.81 0.67
N ARG A 193 -17.29 5.05 1.12
CA ARG A 193 -18.18 6.02 0.44
C ARG A 193 -17.67 6.44 -0.95
N LEU A 194 -16.36 6.40 -1.16
CA LEU A 194 -15.71 6.77 -2.43
C LEU A 194 -15.24 5.55 -3.20
N ARG A 195 -15.63 4.32 -2.78
CA ARG A 195 -15.14 3.06 -3.35
C ARG A 195 -15.23 3.01 -4.87
N VAL A 196 -16.43 3.27 -5.41
CA VAL A 196 -16.66 3.20 -6.86
C VAL A 196 -15.79 4.23 -7.58
N PHE A 197 -15.79 5.47 -7.11
CA PHE A 197 -14.96 6.54 -7.69
C PHE A 197 -13.47 6.19 -7.69
N LEU A 198 -12.93 5.72 -6.57
CA LEU A 198 -11.51 5.38 -6.43
C LEU A 198 -11.11 4.19 -7.31
N LEU A 199 -12.00 3.20 -7.47
CA LEU A 199 -11.78 2.08 -8.38
C LEU A 199 -11.80 2.54 -9.84
N LEU A 200 -12.70 3.46 -10.21
CA LEU A 200 -12.76 4.04 -11.56
C LEU A 200 -11.50 4.87 -11.87
N VAL A 201 -11.06 5.71 -10.94
CA VAL A 201 -9.80 6.47 -11.08
C VAL A 201 -8.61 5.52 -11.22
N GLY A 202 -8.57 4.45 -10.42
CA GLY A 202 -7.55 3.42 -10.55
C GLY A 202 -7.55 2.72 -11.91
N ALA A 203 -8.72 2.34 -12.40
CA ALA A 203 -8.88 1.71 -13.70
C ALA A 203 -8.45 2.65 -14.84
N TRP A 204 -8.82 3.93 -14.74
CA TRP A 204 -8.36 4.97 -15.66
C TRP A 204 -6.82 5.09 -15.68
N LEU A 205 -6.18 5.10 -14.51
CA LEU A 205 -4.72 5.11 -14.41
C LEU A 205 -4.08 3.85 -14.98
N ALA A 206 -4.71 2.67 -14.86
CA ALA A 206 -4.21 1.44 -15.47
C ALA A 206 -4.28 1.49 -17.01
N VAL A 207 -5.35 2.07 -17.57
CA VAL A 207 -5.54 2.23 -19.02
C VAL A 207 -4.53 3.21 -19.65
N SER A 208 -3.92 4.10 -18.85
CA SER A 208 -2.91 5.04 -19.35
C SER A 208 -1.73 4.38 -20.07
N ARG A 209 -1.35 3.14 -19.69
CA ARG A 209 -0.18 2.44 -20.25
C ARG A 209 -0.46 1.83 -21.63
N PRO A 210 -1.57 1.11 -21.84
CA PRO A 210 -2.01 0.78 -23.20
C PRO A 210 -2.21 2.02 -24.07
N ALA A 211 -2.78 3.10 -23.53
CA ALA A 211 -3.05 4.32 -24.30
C ALA A 211 -1.79 5.01 -24.88
N ILE A 212 -0.60 4.69 -24.39
CA ILE A 212 0.70 5.18 -24.92
C ILE A 212 1.52 4.09 -25.62
N GLY A 213 0.95 2.90 -25.88
CA GLY A 213 1.61 1.87 -26.70
C GLY A 213 2.65 1.00 -25.98
N VAL A 214 2.91 1.21 -24.69
CA VAL A 214 4.07 0.59 -24.00
C VAL A 214 3.75 -0.70 -23.24
N HIS A 215 2.47 -1.06 -23.15
CA HIS A 215 1.97 -2.30 -22.54
C HIS A 215 0.71 -2.76 -23.27
N PHE A 216 0.47 -4.06 -23.28
CA PHE A 216 -0.79 -4.62 -23.76
C PHE A 216 -1.95 -4.34 -22.79
N PRO A 217 -3.21 -4.24 -23.25
CA PRO A 217 -4.38 -4.18 -22.37
C PRO A 217 -4.42 -5.30 -21.33
N SER A 218 -4.09 -6.53 -21.72
CA SER A 218 -4.02 -7.66 -20.78
C SER A 218 -2.93 -7.49 -19.71
N ASP A 219 -1.78 -6.86 -20.03
CA ASP A 219 -0.74 -6.53 -19.04
C ASP A 219 -1.28 -5.56 -17.99
N ALA A 220 -2.08 -4.59 -18.42
CA ALA A 220 -2.69 -3.58 -17.56
C ALA A 220 -3.77 -4.19 -16.67
N ILE A 221 -4.65 -5.02 -17.23
CA ILE A 221 -5.69 -5.76 -16.47
C ILE A 221 -5.03 -6.68 -15.45
N ALA A 222 -4.03 -7.47 -15.86
CA ALA A 222 -3.32 -8.37 -14.97
C ALA A 222 -2.64 -7.64 -13.83
N GLY A 223 -1.93 -6.55 -14.13
CA GLY A 223 -1.31 -5.71 -13.10
C GLY A 223 -2.35 -5.16 -12.13
N PHE A 224 -3.41 -4.52 -12.64
CA PHE A 224 -4.44 -3.90 -11.81
C PHE A 224 -5.10 -4.90 -10.86
N VAL A 225 -5.50 -6.06 -11.36
CA VAL A 225 -6.13 -7.10 -10.55
C VAL A 225 -5.15 -7.70 -9.55
N LEU A 226 -3.89 -7.94 -9.94
CA LEU A 226 -2.84 -8.43 -9.04
C LEU A 226 -2.67 -7.47 -7.86
N GLY A 227 -2.50 -6.17 -8.13
CA GLY A 227 -2.35 -5.16 -7.09
C GLY A 227 -3.57 -5.07 -6.17
N ALA A 228 -4.78 -5.05 -6.77
CA ALA A 228 -6.03 -5.04 -6.02
C ALA A 228 -6.17 -6.29 -5.13
N ALA A 229 -5.78 -7.47 -5.60
CA ALA A 229 -5.82 -8.71 -4.83
C ALA A 229 -4.89 -8.65 -3.61
N PHE A 230 -3.63 -8.22 -3.78
CA PHE A 230 -2.69 -8.02 -2.67
C PHE A 230 -3.26 -7.08 -1.61
N SER A 231 -3.78 -5.92 -2.03
CA SER A 231 -4.43 -4.96 -1.16
C SER A 231 -5.61 -5.59 -0.37
N TYR A 232 -6.51 -6.27 -1.07
CA TYR A 232 -7.66 -6.92 -0.46
C TYR A 232 -7.28 -8.01 0.55
N PHE A 233 -6.34 -8.89 0.20
CA PHE A 233 -5.89 -9.96 1.11
C PHE A 233 -5.09 -9.42 2.30
N SER A 234 -4.28 -8.37 2.11
CA SER A 234 -3.65 -7.65 3.23
C SER A 234 -4.70 -7.06 4.17
N ALA A 235 -5.78 -6.50 3.65
CA ALA A 235 -6.88 -5.97 4.46
C ALA A 235 -7.62 -7.09 5.23
N ARG A 236 -7.88 -8.23 4.57
CA ARG A 236 -8.44 -9.43 5.24
C ARG A 236 -7.53 -9.94 6.33
N HIS A 237 -6.22 -10.01 6.10
CA HIS A 237 -5.24 -10.38 7.11
C HIS A 237 -5.31 -9.45 8.32
N LEU A 238 -5.30 -8.13 8.12
CA LEU A 238 -5.47 -7.16 9.20
C LEU A 238 -6.85 -7.25 9.89
N ALA A 239 -7.89 -7.67 9.16
CA ALA A 239 -9.22 -7.91 9.71
C ALA A 239 -9.26 -9.10 10.67
N THR A 240 -8.49 -10.18 10.41
CA THR A 240 -8.35 -11.31 11.36
C THR A 240 -7.82 -10.86 12.72
N TYR A 241 -6.94 -9.85 12.73
CA TYR A 241 -6.42 -9.27 13.97
C TYR A 241 -7.29 -8.17 14.54
N ARG A 242 -8.35 -7.74 13.84
CA ARG A 242 -9.19 -6.59 14.21
C ARG A 242 -8.37 -5.31 14.43
N LEU A 243 -7.33 -5.07 13.64
CA LEU A 243 -6.49 -3.86 13.72
C LEU A 243 -7.22 -2.66 13.10
N LEU A 244 -7.07 -2.50 11.80
CA LEU A 244 -7.64 -1.43 11.01
C LEU A 244 -8.99 -1.82 10.41
N PHE A 245 -9.08 -3.10 10.01
CA PHE A 245 -10.26 -3.70 9.42
C PHE A 245 -10.91 -4.68 10.39
N GLY A 246 -12.14 -5.07 10.10
CA GLY A 246 -12.85 -6.18 10.71
C GLY A 246 -13.76 -6.83 9.67
N PHE A 247 -14.32 -7.99 10.02
CA PHE A 247 -15.30 -8.66 9.17
C PHE A 247 -16.72 -8.23 9.52
N THR A 248 -17.57 -8.09 8.51
CA THR A 248 -19.03 -8.04 8.69
C THR A 248 -19.57 -9.44 8.98
N GLU A 249 -20.87 -9.55 9.26
CA GLU A 249 -21.56 -10.84 9.46
C GLU A 249 -21.42 -11.76 8.23
N ASN A 250 -21.35 -11.19 7.04
CA ASN A 250 -21.18 -11.93 5.78
C ASN A 250 -19.70 -12.16 5.41
N GLY A 251 -18.75 -11.87 6.30
CA GLY A 251 -17.31 -12.06 6.03
C GLY A 251 -16.67 -11.03 5.10
N ALA A 252 -17.37 -9.92 4.81
CA ALA A 252 -16.83 -8.82 4.01
C ALA A 252 -15.91 -7.92 4.85
N VAL A 253 -14.88 -7.37 4.24
CA VAL A 253 -13.94 -6.46 4.91
C VAL A 253 -14.59 -5.09 5.11
N ARG A 254 -14.59 -4.61 6.36
CA ARG A 254 -15.06 -3.29 6.74
C ARG A 254 -13.97 -2.55 7.51
N VAL A 255 -13.70 -1.30 7.10
CA VAL A 255 -12.85 -0.41 7.88
C VAL A 255 -13.53 -0.13 9.22
N ARG A 256 -12.79 -0.29 10.32
CA ARG A 256 -13.32 0.01 11.63
C ARG A 256 -13.25 1.53 11.82
N GLY A 257 -14.36 2.17 12.18
CA GLY A 257 -14.38 3.59 12.56
C GLY A 257 -14.01 3.84 14.03
N GLU A 258 -13.83 5.11 14.37
CA GLU A 258 -13.79 5.64 15.75
C GLU A 258 -14.99 6.55 15.99
N ARG A 259 -15.26 6.89 17.26
CA ARG A 259 -16.34 7.86 17.59
C ARG A 259 -15.95 9.25 17.09
N LEU A 260 -16.93 10.06 16.65
CA LEU A 260 -16.71 11.43 16.17
C LEU A 260 -15.96 12.30 17.20
N ALA A 261 -16.25 12.10 18.48
CA ALA A 261 -15.56 12.77 19.59
C ALA A 261 -14.04 12.51 19.60
N SER A 262 -13.59 11.33 19.17
CA SER A 262 -12.16 10.98 19.10
C SER A 262 -11.45 11.74 17.98
N TYR A 263 -12.11 11.99 16.85
CA TYR A 263 -11.58 12.82 15.78
C TYR A 263 -11.51 14.30 16.18
N ARG A 264 -12.54 14.82 16.88
CA ARG A 264 -12.52 16.18 17.43
C ARG A 264 -11.38 16.36 18.43
N GLU A 265 -11.18 15.39 19.32
CA GLU A 265 -10.09 15.41 20.29
C GLU A 265 -8.72 15.37 19.62
N PHE A 266 -8.55 14.52 18.60
CA PHE A 266 -7.35 14.49 17.79
C PHE A 266 -7.07 15.85 17.14
N GLY A 267 -8.07 16.47 16.51
CA GLY A 267 -7.94 17.80 15.91
C GLY A 267 -7.53 18.88 16.92
N ARG A 268 -8.11 18.88 18.13
CA ARG A 268 -7.73 19.82 19.21
C ARG A 268 -6.28 19.65 19.63
N GLN A 269 -5.83 18.41 19.87
CA GLN A 269 -4.44 18.14 20.26
C GLN A 269 -3.45 18.45 19.13
N LEU A 270 -3.85 18.27 17.86
CA LEU A 270 -3.03 18.61 16.70
C LEU A 270 -2.79 20.13 16.59
N LEU A 271 -3.86 20.93 16.73
CA LEU A 271 -3.82 22.39 16.60
C LEU A 271 -3.16 23.11 17.79
N ARG A 272 -3.24 22.56 19.00
CA ARG A 272 -2.68 23.20 20.20
C ARG A 272 -1.16 23.12 20.33
N GLY A 273 -0.47 22.27 19.54
CA GLY A 273 0.99 22.15 19.61
C GLY A 273 1.58 21.65 20.94
N ASP A 274 0.74 21.31 21.94
CA ASP A 274 1.06 21.01 23.35
C ASP A 274 1.92 19.76 23.61
N THR A 275 2.58 19.23 22.59
CA THR A 275 2.87 17.80 22.51
C THR A 275 4.34 17.43 22.68
N TRP A 276 5.19 18.38 23.09
CA TRP A 276 6.59 18.09 23.39
C TRP A 276 7.14 18.89 24.59
N THR A 277 6.66 20.11 24.81
CA THR A 277 7.23 21.07 25.76
C THR A 277 7.04 20.75 27.25
N ARG A 278 6.14 19.82 27.62
CA ARG A 278 5.91 19.49 29.04
C ARG A 278 6.81 18.39 29.60
N ARG A 279 7.45 17.56 28.75
CA ARG A 279 8.40 16.54 29.24
C ARG A 279 9.81 17.11 29.39
N SER A 280 10.22 18.06 28.55
CA SER A 280 11.49 18.78 28.75
C SER A 280 11.43 19.67 29.99
N LYS A 281 10.34 20.43 30.20
CA LYS A 281 10.19 21.27 31.40
C LYS A 281 10.19 20.48 32.71
N ALA A 282 9.56 19.30 32.75
CA ALA A 282 9.53 18.49 33.96
C ALA A 282 10.87 17.81 34.28
N VAL A 283 11.70 17.54 33.27
CA VAL A 283 13.05 16.99 33.48
C VAL A 283 14.06 18.08 33.85
N THR A 284 13.90 19.30 33.33
CA THR A 284 14.73 20.46 33.73
C THR A 284 14.38 20.98 35.13
N ASP A 285 13.10 20.98 35.53
CA ASP A 285 12.69 21.40 36.89
C ASP A 285 13.19 20.44 37.98
N ASP A 286 13.31 19.15 37.66
CA ASP A 286 13.76 18.12 38.61
C ASP A 286 15.29 18.13 38.76
N SER A 287 16.03 18.43 37.69
CA SER A 287 17.49 18.65 37.76
C SER A 287 17.87 19.95 38.47
N ASP A 288 17.07 21.01 38.32
CA ASP A 288 17.30 22.29 39.01
C ASP A 288 16.94 22.20 40.50
N ARG A 289 15.93 21.40 40.87
CA ARG A 289 15.62 21.11 42.29
C ARG A 289 16.65 20.22 42.97
N GLN A 290 17.23 19.25 42.26
CA GLN A 290 18.26 18.38 42.82
C GLN A 290 19.64 19.06 42.90
N SER A 291 19.94 20.04 42.04
CA SER A 291 21.19 20.81 42.10
C SER A 291 21.15 22.03 43.04
N GLY A 292 19.95 22.52 43.39
CA GLY A 292 19.77 23.61 44.36
C GLY A 292 19.73 23.17 45.84
N GLY A 293 19.63 21.86 46.10
CA GLY A 293 19.50 21.30 47.46
C GLY A 293 20.81 21.04 48.20
N ASP A 294 21.97 21.18 47.54
CA ASP A 294 23.28 20.72 48.06
C ASP A 294 24.27 21.87 48.35
N LYS A 295 23.77 23.08 48.64
CA LYS A 295 24.59 24.27 48.97
C LYS A 295 24.18 24.98 50.25
N GLY A 296 23.77 24.24 51.27
CA GLY A 296 23.37 24.84 52.54
C GLY A 296 23.40 23.89 53.73
N GLN A 297 24.58 23.38 54.06
CA GLN A 297 24.98 23.00 55.44
C GLN A 297 26.47 23.29 55.62
#